data_AF-A0A3D0KQW2-F1
#
_entry.id   AF-A0A3D0KQW2-F1
#
_cell.length_a   1.000
_cell.length_b   1.000
_cell.length_c   1.000
_cell.angle_alpha   90.00
_cell.angle_beta   90.00
_cell.angle_gamma   90.00
#
_symmetry.space_group_name_H-M   'P 1'
#
loop_
_entity.id
_entity.type
_entity.pdbx_description
1 polymer ?
#
loop_
_entity_poly.entity_id
_entity_poly.type
_entity_poly.pdbx_seq_one_letter_code
_entity_poly.pdbx_strand_id
1 'polypeptide(L)' 'MNETATQWVYSFGATGSEGDSSMRNLLGGKGANLAEMAGIGLPVPPGFTITTEVCSWFYSNDKSYPQTLKAEVEAAVAR' A
#
# COMPACT_ATOMS: atom_id res chain seq x y z
N MET A 1 -21.39 -1.25 -15.03
CA MET A 1 -20.74 -1.88 -13.87
C MET A 1 -19.63 -0.93 -13.47
N ASN A 2 -19.77 -0.18 -12.38
CA ASN A 2 -18.69 0.68 -11.90
C ASN A 2 -17.71 -0.24 -11.17
N GLU A 3 -16.71 -0.76 -11.88
CA GLU A 3 -15.56 -1.40 -11.26
C GLU A 3 -14.81 -0.31 -10.49
N THR A 4 -15.02 -0.23 -9.17
CA THR A 4 -14.11 0.50 -8.30
C THR A 4 -12.75 -0.14 -8.44
N ALA A 5 -11.81 0.58 -9.07
CA ALA A 5 -10.44 0.12 -9.22
C ALA A 5 -9.85 -0.25 -7.86
N THR A 6 -9.31 -1.47 -7.73
CA THR A 6 -8.63 -1.92 -6.51
C THR A 6 -7.37 -1.10 -6.31
N GLN A 7 -7.20 -0.50 -5.12
CA GLN A 7 -5.97 0.19 -4.73
C GLN A 7 -4.95 -0.81 -4.21
N TRP A 8 -3.78 -0.86 -4.82
CA TRP A 8 -2.70 -1.80 -4.49
C TRP A 8 -1.58 -1.18 -3.66
N VAL A 9 -1.44 0.15 -3.67
CA VAL A 9 -0.35 0.87 -3.00
C VAL A 9 -0.90 1.84 -1.96
N TYR A 10 -0.31 1.83 -0.76
CA TYR A 10 -0.67 2.67 0.37
C TYR A 10 0.57 3.39 0.91
N SER A 11 0.58 4.71 0.79
CA SER A 11 1.70 5.60 1.16
C SER A 11 1.63 6.04 2.62
N PHE A 12 2.79 6.34 3.20
CA PHE A 12 2.94 6.90 4.53
C PHE A 12 4.14 7.86 4.58
N GLY A 13 4.09 8.86 5.45
CA GLY A 13 5.20 9.78 5.67
C GLY A 13 4.81 11.03 6.45
N ALA A 14 5.67 12.04 6.44
CA ALA A 14 5.47 13.28 7.18
C ALA A 14 4.22 14.08 6.78
N THR A 15 3.69 13.87 5.57
CA THR A 15 2.49 14.55 5.05
C THR A 15 1.20 13.80 5.35
N GLY A 16 1.28 12.60 5.95
CA GLY A 16 0.13 11.77 6.31
C GLY A 16 0.33 10.29 5.99
N SER A 17 -0.74 9.52 6.18
CA SER A 17 -0.78 8.09 5.90
C SER A 17 -2.08 7.69 5.23
N GLU A 18 -2.01 6.83 4.23
CA GLU A 18 -3.16 6.24 3.54
C GLU A 18 -3.67 4.97 4.26
N GLY A 19 -3.01 4.54 5.35
CA GLY A 19 -3.45 3.41 6.18
C GLY A 19 -3.15 3.58 7.67
N ASP A 20 -3.52 2.57 8.46
CA ASP A 20 -3.38 2.58 9.92
C ASP A 20 -3.21 1.16 10.50
N SER A 21 -3.09 1.09 11.82
CA SER A 21 -2.92 -0.17 12.57
C SER A 21 -4.09 -1.16 12.45
N SER A 22 -5.28 -0.74 12.02
CA SER A 22 -6.41 -1.65 11.77
C SER A 22 -6.22 -2.46 10.49
N MET A 23 -5.41 -1.98 9.55
CA MET A 23 -5.21 -2.56 8.22
C MET A 23 -4.14 -3.66 8.17
N ARG A 24 -3.87 -4.34 9.29
CA ARG A 24 -2.81 -5.37 9.40
C ARG A 24 -2.95 -6.53 8.42
N ASN A 25 -4.18 -6.93 8.08
CA ASN A 25 -4.41 -8.00 7.12
C ASN A 25 -4.07 -7.56 5.69
N LEU A 26 -4.28 -6.28 5.36
CA LEU A 26 -4.06 -5.73 4.02
C LEU A 26 -2.62 -5.23 3.82
N LEU A 27 -2.02 -4.60 4.83
CA LEU A 27 -0.69 -3.98 4.74
C LEU A 27 0.42 -4.83 5.39
N GLY A 28 0.05 -5.91 6.06
CA GLY A 28 0.94 -6.66 6.95
C GLY A 28 1.27 -5.89 8.23
N GLY A 29 1.88 -6.58 9.20
CA GLY A 29 2.16 -6.00 10.52
C GLY A 29 3.16 -4.83 10.50
N LYS A 30 4.15 -4.84 9.60
CA LYS A 30 5.10 -3.72 9.45
C LYS A 30 4.47 -2.53 8.75
N GLY A 31 3.79 -2.75 7.62
CA GLY A 31 3.16 -1.69 6.83
C GLY A 31 2.12 -0.94 7.65
N ALA A 32 1.23 -1.66 8.34
CA ALA A 32 0.21 -1.07 9.22
C ALA A 32 0.83 -0.25 10.37
N ASN A 33 1.92 -0.73 10.99
CA ASN A 33 2.59 0.02 12.06
C ASN A 33 3.35 1.25 11.53
N LEU A 34 4.00 1.18 10.35
CA LEU A 34 4.66 2.35 9.74
C LEU A 34 3.63 3.42 9.39
N ALA A 35 2.49 3.01 8.84
CA ALA A 35 1.36 3.85 8.51
C ALA A 35 0.77 4.52 9.77
N GLU A 36 0.54 3.75 10.84
CA GLU A 36 0.10 4.29 12.15
C GLU A 36 1.09 5.33 12.70
N MET A 37 2.39 5.00 12.76
CA MET A 37 3.41 5.91 13.26
C MET A 37 3.47 7.22 12.47
N ALA A 38 3.38 7.15 11.14
CA ALA A 38 3.30 8.33 10.30
C ALA A 38 2.01 9.13 10.53
N GLY A 39 0.86 8.44 10.66
CA GLY A 39 -0.45 9.05 10.88
C GLY A 39 -0.57 9.83 12.20
N ILE A 40 0.10 9.38 13.26
CA ILE A 40 0.16 10.11 14.55
C ILE A 40 1.26 11.18 14.59
N GLY A 41 1.98 11.42 13.48
CA GLY A 41 2.98 12.48 13.34
C GLY A 41 4.39 12.14 13.84
N LEU A 42 4.73 10.86 14.01
CA LEU A 42 6.12 10.48 14.27
C LEU A 42 6.98 10.69 13.01
N PRO A 43 8.28 11.00 13.17
CA PRO A 43 9.18 11.24 12.05
C PRO A 43 9.56 9.92 11.35
N VAL A 44 8.63 9.36 10.58
CA VAL A 44 8.84 8.19 9.73
C VAL A 44 9.27 8.67 8.34
N PRO A 45 10.40 8.18 7.79
CA PRO A 45 10.78 8.46 6.41
C PRO A 45 9.65 8.07 5.43
N PRO A 46 9.39 8.88 4.39
CA PRO A 46 8.32 8.60 3.45
C PRO A 46 8.53 7.26 2.74
N GLY A 47 7.43 6.55 2.50
CA GLY A 47 7.42 5.27 1.84
C GLY A 47 6.01 4.81 1.52
N PHE A 48 5.90 3.57 1.06
CA PHE A 48 4.61 2.95 0.75
C PHE A 48 4.65 1.45 0.99
N THR A 49 3.47 0.87 1.12
CA THR A 49 3.25 -0.57 1.24
C THR A 49 2.43 -1.04 0.05
N ILE A 50 2.88 -2.12 -0.59
CA ILE A 50 2.08 -2.88 -1.56
C ILE A 50 1.22 -3.87 -0.77
N THR A 51 -0.08 -3.93 -1.04
CA THR A 51 -1.01 -4.76 -0.26
C THR A 51 -0.67 -6.26 -0.34
N THR A 52 -1.07 -7.00 0.69
CA THR A 52 -0.99 -8.46 0.73
C THR A 52 -1.81 -9.12 -0.39
N GLU A 53 -2.86 -8.45 -0.86
CA GLU A 53 -3.69 -8.92 -1.97
C GLU A 53 -2.90 -9.02 -3.29
N VAL A 54 -1.88 -8.18 -3.51
CA VAL A 54 -0.98 -8.33 -4.66
C VAL A 54 -0.22 -9.65 -4.60
N CYS A 55 0.18 -10.10 -3.40
CA CYS A 55 0.82 -11.40 -3.22
C CYS A 55 -0.14 -12.53 -3.60
N SER A 56 -1.39 -12.48 -3.12
CA SER A 56 -2.43 -13.44 -3.51
C SER A 56 -2.67 -13.42 -5.02
N TRP A 57 -2.82 -12.24 -5.62
CA TRP A 57 -3.00 -12.07 -7.06
C TRP A 57 -1.87 -12.71 -7.84
N PHE A 58 -0.62 -12.44 -7.46
CA PHE A 58 0.56 -12.98 -8.12
C PHE A 58 0.54 -14.51 -8.18
N TYR A 59 0.22 -15.17 -7.07
CA TYR A 59 0.14 -16.63 -7.05
C TYR A 59 -1.08 -17.19 -7.79
N SER A 60 -2.20 -16.45 -7.84
CA SER A 60 -3.40 -16.84 -8.59
C SER A 60 -3.34 -16.55 -10.09
N ASN A 61 -2.41 -15.70 -10.54
CA ASN A 61 -2.32 -15.23 -11.93
C ASN A 61 -0.94 -15.53 -12.54
N ASP A 62 -0.50 -16.79 -12.49
CA ASP A 62 0.73 -17.26 -13.16
C ASP A 62 1.99 -16.43 -12.84
N LYS A 63 2.11 -15.94 -11.60
CA LYS A 63 3.23 -15.09 -11.16
C LYS A 63 3.33 -13.79 -11.97
N SER A 64 2.18 -13.26 -12.38
CA SER A 64 2.02 -11.95 -13.01
C SER A 64 1.40 -10.94 -12.05
N TYR A 65 1.58 -9.65 -12.32
CA TYR A 65 1.03 -8.57 -11.50
C TYR A 65 -0.24 -7.99 -12.11
N PRO A 66 -1.14 -7.39 -11.29
CA PRO A 66 -2.24 -6.58 -11.80
C PRO A 66 -1.73 -5.49 -12.74
N GLN A 67 -2.44 -5.22 -13.83
CA GLN A 67 -1.99 -4.25 -14.84
C GLN A 67 -1.86 -2.82 -14.28
N THR A 68 -2.66 -2.48 -13.26
CA THR A 68 -2.65 -1.14 -12.63
C THR A 68 -1.52 -0.96 -11.60
N LEU A 69 -0.96 -2.06 -11.05
CA LEU A 69 0.04 -2.01 -9.98
C LEU A 69 1.25 -1.15 -10.35
N LYS A 70 1.77 -1.31 -11.57
CA LYS A 70 2.98 -0.60 -12.00
C LYS A 70 2.80 0.92 -11.96
N ALA A 71 1.66 1.41 -12.47
CA ALA A 71 1.37 2.84 -12.48
C ALA A 71 1.21 3.40 -11.06
N GLU A 72 0.60 2.63 -10.15
CA GLU A 72 0.48 3.03 -8.74
C GLU A 72 1.84 3.09 -8.02
N VAL A 73 2.73 2.12 -8.28
CA VAL A 73 4.09 2.13 -7.71
C VAL A 73 4.89 3.30 -8.26
N GLU A 74 4.85 3.56 -9.57
CA GLU A 74 5.54 4.71 -10.18
C GLU A 74 5.04 6.03 -9.60
N ALA A 75 3.73 6.17 -9.41
CA ALA A 75 3.14 7.34 -8.76
C ALA A 75 3.59 7.50 -7.30
N ALA A 76 3.70 6.40 -6.54
CA ALA A 76 4.14 6.43 -5.14
C ALA A 76 5.63 6.74 -4.98
N VAL A 77 6.48 6.29 -5.92
CA VAL A 77 7.92 6.60 -5.95
C VAL A 77 8.19 8.07 -6.26
N ALA A 78 7.33 8.71 -7.05
CA ALA A 78 7.49 10.11 -7.46
C ALA A 78 7.00 11.13 -6.41
N ARG A 79 6.47 10.69 -5.27
CA ARG A 79 5.94 11.55 -4.19
C ARG A 79 7.01 12.09 -3.27
#